data_AF-A0A6H1KQ99-F1
#
_entry.id   AF-A0A6H1KQ99-F1
#
_cell.length_a   1.000
_cell.length_b   1.000
_cell.length_c   1.000
_cell.angle_alpha   90.00
_cell.angle_beta   90.00
_cell.angle_gamma   90.00
#
_symmetry.space_group_name_H-M   'P 1'
#
loop_
_entity.id
_entity.type
_entity.pdbx_description
1 polymer ?
#
loop_
_entity_poly.entity_id
_entity_poly.type
_entity_poly.pdbx_seq_one_letter_code
_entity_poly.pdbx_strand_id
1 'polypeptide(L)'
;MSEPTQLGSDSESQTDEQRAPAGDESRPGVVAARAQADSNIHKAKIELDSAAELDRWRIGLPALLCGVLAFVFFMVWGFNQKLPDDDGSTGYIDWWWSPACLTAFIVLGVTLRVRTVNRSSAHDKVVSDEEFNVRMAELDYIPETDAPLLANRELLQRYHTLSTGQASTAFRVAVWVMGTATALVIGGAVAAALARTTTTAVTLASLTAFISALGGYVSSTLLATYRVSVEQARHYFREPLAGGYLLAAEHLAATLDAPERATALGRVVDGFIQAATNVPGAAQDSAPSEEPPGATSALS
;
A
#
# COMPACT_ATOMS: atom_id res chain seq x y z
N MET A 1 -1.60 35.92 15.10
CA MET A 1 -2.89 35.39 15.61
C MET A 1 -3.87 35.60 14.46
N SER A 2 -3.91 34.62 13.57
CA SER A 2 -4.49 34.74 12.24
C SER A 2 -5.50 33.60 12.11
N GLU A 3 -6.74 33.94 11.83
CA GLU A 3 -7.86 33.01 11.68
C GLU A 3 -7.59 31.98 10.57
N PRO A 4 -7.91 30.70 10.77
CA PRO A 4 -7.97 29.74 9.69
C PRO A 4 -9.27 29.95 8.91
N THR A 5 -9.12 30.40 7.65
CA THR A 5 -10.16 30.39 6.63
C THR A 5 -10.70 28.97 6.46
N GLN A 6 -11.93 28.72 6.92
CA GLN A 6 -12.68 27.53 6.56
C GLN A 6 -13.05 27.63 5.07
N LEU A 7 -12.33 26.88 4.23
CA LEU A 7 -12.77 26.51 2.90
C LEU A 7 -13.88 25.48 3.03
N GLY A 8 -15.12 25.91 2.76
CA GLY A 8 -16.28 25.05 2.67
C GLY A 8 -16.04 23.95 1.63
N SER A 9 -16.08 22.69 2.08
CA SER A 9 -16.12 21.50 1.25
C SER A 9 -17.55 20.98 1.14
N ASP A 10 -18.48 21.87 0.83
CA ASP A 10 -19.79 21.48 0.31
C ASP A 10 -19.64 21.30 -1.21
N SER A 11 -18.80 20.34 -1.61
CA SER A 11 -18.86 19.80 -2.96
C SER A 11 -20.13 18.97 -3.02
N GLU A 12 -21.17 19.62 -3.54
CA GLU A 12 -22.27 19.01 -4.26
C GLU A 12 -21.81 17.68 -4.89
N SER A 13 -22.13 16.59 -4.20
CA SER A 13 -22.46 15.33 -4.83
C SER A 13 -23.77 15.55 -5.59
N GLN A 14 -23.73 16.39 -6.64
CA GLN A 14 -24.68 16.35 -7.73
C GLN A 14 -24.53 14.97 -8.35
N THR A 15 -25.30 14.05 -7.81
CA THR A 15 -26.10 13.07 -8.55
C THR A 15 -25.80 13.03 -10.04
N ASP A 16 -24.76 12.28 -10.39
CA ASP A 16 -24.56 11.62 -11.70
C ASP A 16 -25.68 10.57 -11.99
N GLU A 17 -26.82 10.65 -11.30
CA GLU A 17 -27.98 9.78 -11.42
C GLU A 17 -28.85 10.16 -12.63
N GLN A 18 -28.53 11.23 -13.37
CA GLN A 18 -29.44 11.82 -14.34
C GLN A 18 -28.87 11.98 -15.75
N ARG A 19 -28.19 10.95 -16.23
CA ARG A 19 -28.16 10.63 -17.67
C ARG A 19 -27.87 9.16 -17.94
N ALA A 20 -28.56 8.24 -17.24
CA ALA A 20 -28.64 6.87 -17.71
C ALA A 20 -29.30 6.86 -19.09
N PRO A 21 -28.61 6.44 -20.17
CA PRO A 21 -29.24 6.33 -21.48
C PRO A 21 -30.38 5.31 -21.34
N ALA A 22 -31.60 5.73 -21.66
CA ALA A 22 -32.85 4.96 -21.50
C ALA A 22 -32.93 3.66 -22.33
N GLY A 23 -31.81 3.13 -22.82
CA GLY A 23 -31.69 1.87 -23.55
C GLY A 23 -30.77 0.82 -22.89
N ASP A 24 -30.14 1.11 -21.74
CA ASP A 24 -29.12 0.21 -21.17
C ASP A 24 -29.68 -0.83 -20.17
N GLU A 25 -30.84 -0.55 -19.54
CA GLU A 25 -31.46 -1.47 -18.56
C GLU A 25 -32.03 -2.77 -19.16
N SER A 26 -32.10 -2.89 -20.49
CA SER A 26 -32.72 -4.05 -21.15
C SER A 26 -31.73 -5.18 -21.50
N ARG A 27 -30.46 -5.08 -21.09
CA ARG A 27 -29.43 -6.08 -21.43
C ARG A 27 -29.28 -7.12 -20.32
N PRO A 28 -29.76 -8.35 -20.50
CA PRO A 28 -29.80 -9.35 -19.42
C PRO A 28 -28.41 -9.70 -18.86
N GLY A 29 -27.36 -9.63 -19.69
CA GLY A 29 -25.98 -9.88 -19.24
C GLY A 29 -25.45 -8.81 -18.29
N VAL A 30 -25.66 -7.52 -18.63
CA VAL A 30 -25.23 -6.39 -17.78
C VAL A 30 -26.02 -6.35 -16.48
N VAL A 31 -27.33 -6.60 -16.54
CA VAL A 31 -28.19 -6.67 -15.33
C VAL A 31 -27.75 -7.79 -14.40
N ALA A 32 -27.44 -8.97 -14.94
CA ALA A 32 -26.93 -10.10 -14.13
C ALA A 32 -25.56 -9.79 -13.52
N ALA A 33 -24.64 -9.19 -14.28
CA ALA A 33 -23.33 -8.79 -13.80
C ALA A 33 -23.42 -7.74 -12.68
N ARG A 34 -24.28 -6.73 -12.82
CA ARG A 34 -24.52 -5.71 -11.78
C ARG A 34 -25.14 -6.30 -10.52
N ALA A 35 -26.15 -7.17 -10.67
CA ALA A 35 -26.76 -7.84 -9.51
C ALA A 35 -25.75 -8.72 -8.74
N GLN A 36 -24.84 -9.39 -9.46
CA GLN A 36 -23.76 -10.17 -8.86
C GLN A 36 -22.72 -9.26 -8.17
N ALA A 37 -22.32 -8.17 -8.82
CA ALA A 37 -21.42 -7.18 -8.26
C ALA A 37 -21.97 -6.58 -6.95
N ASP A 38 -23.23 -6.14 -6.94
CA ASP A 38 -23.89 -5.57 -5.76
C ASP A 38 -23.94 -6.58 -4.61
N SER A 39 -24.24 -7.85 -4.91
CA SER A 39 -24.23 -8.92 -3.91
C SER A 39 -22.85 -9.13 -3.28
N ASN A 40 -21.81 -9.17 -4.12
CA ASN A 40 -20.43 -9.35 -3.68
C ASN A 40 -19.92 -8.15 -2.88
N ILE A 41 -20.21 -6.93 -3.31
CA ILE A 41 -19.89 -5.69 -2.59
C ILE A 41 -20.59 -5.66 -1.24
N HIS A 42 -21.88 -6.01 -1.19
CA HIS A 42 -22.64 -6.07 0.06
C HIS A 42 -22.06 -7.09 1.04
N LYS A 43 -21.71 -8.28 0.55
CA LYS A 43 -21.05 -9.32 1.36
C LYS A 43 -19.70 -8.85 1.88
N ALA A 44 -18.87 -8.24 1.03
CA ALA A 44 -17.57 -7.70 1.42
C ALA A 44 -17.69 -6.58 2.47
N LYS A 45 -18.75 -5.77 2.39
CA LYS A 45 -19.04 -4.74 3.41
C LYS A 45 -19.40 -5.36 4.76
N ILE A 46 -20.27 -6.37 4.78
CA ILE A 46 -20.63 -7.10 6.02
C ILE A 46 -19.39 -7.77 6.63
N GLU A 47 -18.53 -8.39 5.82
CA GLU A 47 -17.28 -8.98 6.28
C GLU A 47 -16.31 -7.92 6.84
N LEU A 48 -16.22 -6.75 6.22
CA LEU A 48 -15.40 -5.64 6.71
C LEU A 48 -15.93 -5.09 8.05
N ASP A 49 -17.24 -4.85 8.16
CA ASP A 49 -17.88 -4.30 9.36
C ASP A 49 -17.75 -5.28 10.54
N SER A 50 -18.03 -6.56 10.30
CA SER A 50 -17.87 -7.61 11.33
C SER A 50 -16.43 -7.78 11.77
N ALA A 51 -15.46 -7.75 10.84
CA ALA A 51 -14.05 -7.80 11.18
C ALA A 51 -13.62 -6.55 11.96
N ALA A 52 -14.11 -5.36 11.59
CA ALA A 52 -13.80 -4.09 12.24
C ALA A 52 -14.32 -4.06 13.68
N GLU A 53 -15.52 -4.59 13.92
CA GLU A 53 -16.09 -4.71 15.26
C GLU A 53 -15.27 -5.67 16.14
N LEU A 54 -14.90 -6.84 15.60
CA LEU A 54 -14.12 -7.83 16.32
C LEU A 54 -12.72 -7.32 16.69
N ASP A 55 -12.07 -6.55 15.81
CA ASP A 55 -10.78 -5.92 16.08
C ASP A 55 -10.88 -4.77 17.09
N ARG A 56 -11.94 -3.96 17.01
CA ARG A 56 -12.20 -2.89 17.98
C ARG A 56 -12.27 -3.47 19.39
N TRP A 57 -12.92 -4.62 19.55
CA TRP A 57 -12.99 -5.34 20.82
C TRP A 57 -11.67 -6.02 21.20
N ARG A 58 -11.05 -6.77 20.29
CA ARG A 58 -9.85 -7.57 20.60
C ARG A 58 -8.59 -6.75 20.80
N ILE A 59 -8.45 -5.64 20.09
CA ILE A 59 -7.21 -4.87 20.04
C ILE A 59 -7.44 -3.45 20.58
N GLY A 60 -8.57 -2.81 20.23
CA GLY A 60 -8.88 -1.46 20.71
C GLY A 60 -9.05 -1.39 22.23
N LEU A 61 -9.78 -2.33 22.82
CA LEU A 61 -10.00 -2.38 24.27
C LEU A 61 -8.71 -2.58 25.08
N PRO A 62 -7.82 -3.54 24.76
CA PRO A 62 -6.53 -3.63 25.45
C PRO A 62 -5.60 -2.44 25.17
N ALA A 63 -5.66 -1.80 23.99
CA ALA A 63 -4.92 -0.56 23.73
C ALA A 63 -5.32 0.55 24.69
N LEU A 64 -6.64 0.74 24.84
CA LEU A 64 -7.21 1.78 25.69
C LEU A 64 -6.91 1.48 27.16
N LEU A 65 -7.06 0.23 27.60
CA LEU A 65 -6.66 -0.20 28.94
C LEU A 65 -5.16 0.00 29.20
N CYS A 66 -4.28 -0.36 28.26
CA CYS A 66 -2.83 -0.10 28.38
C CYS A 66 -2.52 1.40 28.45
N GLY A 67 -3.17 2.23 27.62
CA GLY A 67 -2.98 3.68 27.64
C GLY A 67 -3.44 4.32 28.94
N VAL A 68 -4.62 3.92 29.45
CA VAL A 68 -5.13 4.37 30.75
C VAL A 68 -4.24 3.89 31.89
N LEU A 69 -3.81 2.63 31.89
CA LEU A 69 -2.86 2.12 32.87
C LEU A 69 -1.54 2.90 32.83
N ALA A 70 -0.98 3.14 31.64
CA ALA A 70 0.24 3.94 31.47
C ALA A 70 0.08 5.35 32.05
N PHE A 71 -1.05 6.00 31.77
CA PHE A 71 -1.37 7.34 32.25
C PHE A 71 -1.56 7.38 33.77
N VAL A 72 -2.30 6.43 34.34
CA VAL A 72 -2.48 6.31 35.81
C VAL A 72 -1.14 6.04 36.48
N PHE A 73 -0.32 5.14 35.93
CA PHE A 73 1.02 4.87 36.46
C PHE A 73 1.91 6.11 36.42
N PHE A 74 1.87 6.86 35.32
CA PHE A 74 2.61 8.11 35.17
C PHE A 74 2.14 9.18 36.18
N MET A 75 0.82 9.32 36.38
CA MET A 75 0.23 10.21 37.39
C MET A 75 0.65 9.83 38.80
N VAL A 76 0.47 8.56 39.19
CA VAL A 76 0.84 8.06 40.51
C VAL A 76 2.33 8.28 40.75
N TRP A 77 3.19 7.96 39.78
CA TRP A 77 4.63 8.19 39.87
C TRP A 77 4.99 9.68 40.00
N GLY A 78 4.40 10.54 39.17
CA GLY A 78 4.63 11.99 39.22
C GLY A 78 4.23 12.61 40.55
N PHE A 79 3.16 12.11 41.18
CA PHE A 79 2.73 12.53 42.51
C PHE A 79 3.57 11.92 43.64
N ASN A 80 4.06 10.68 43.50
CA ASN A 80 4.83 9.99 44.55
C ASN A 80 6.29 10.42 44.67
N GLN A 81 6.82 11.26 43.78
CA GLN A 81 8.20 11.75 43.89
C GLN A 81 8.48 12.61 45.12
N LYS A 82 7.48 12.96 45.93
CA LYS A 82 7.59 13.89 47.05
C LYS A 82 7.33 13.32 48.44
N LEU A 83 7.25 12.01 48.61
CA LEU A 83 7.13 11.39 49.93
C LEU A 83 8.51 10.92 50.41
N PRO A 84 9.19 11.68 51.29
CA PRO A 84 10.34 11.16 52.01
C PRO A 84 9.86 10.02 52.93
N ASP A 85 10.30 8.80 52.65
CA ASP A 85 10.15 7.69 53.60
C ASP A 85 11.16 7.90 54.74
N ASP A 86 10.66 8.03 55.97
CA ASP A 86 11.47 8.15 57.20
C ASP A 86 12.28 6.86 57.51
N ASP A 87 11.92 5.72 56.90
CA ASP A 87 12.51 4.42 57.20
C ASP A 87 13.68 4.02 56.28
N GLY A 88 14.10 4.87 55.33
CA GLY A 88 15.24 4.60 54.43
C GLY A 88 15.08 3.40 53.48
N SER A 89 13.95 2.69 53.57
CA SER A 89 13.58 1.54 52.76
C SER A 89 12.59 2.01 51.68
N THR A 90 13.07 2.81 50.73
CA THR A 90 12.26 3.12 49.53
C THR A 90 12.02 1.82 48.78
N GLY A 91 10.78 1.32 48.86
CA GLY A 91 10.34 0.18 48.05
C GLY A 91 10.59 0.50 46.59
N TYR A 92 11.46 -0.29 45.95
CA TYR A 92 11.77 -0.20 44.51
C TYR A 92 10.50 -0.53 43.72
N ILE A 93 9.58 0.43 43.58
CA ILE A 93 8.63 0.41 42.47
C ILE A 93 9.48 0.70 41.24
N ASP A 94 9.85 -0.39 40.61
CA ASP A 94 10.68 -0.52 39.44
C ASP A 94 10.28 0.49 38.35
N TRP A 95 11.08 1.55 38.20
CA TRP A 95 10.86 2.69 37.30
C TRP A 95 10.66 2.29 35.82
N TRP A 96 11.00 1.06 35.42
CA TRP A 96 10.91 0.58 34.05
C TRP A 96 9.46 0.36 33.54
N TRP A 97 8.45 0.30 34.41
CA TRP A 97 7.06 0.06 33.99
C TRP A 97 6.46 1.19 33.15
N SER A 98 6.70 2.46 33.50
CA SER A 98 6.17 3.60 32.74
C SER A 98 6.63 3.64 31.27
N PRO A 99 7.94 3.54 30.96
CA PRO A 99 8.38 3.49 29.56
C PRO A 99 7.90 2.21 28.86
N ALA A 100 7.85 1.06 29.54
CA ALA A 100 7.34 -0.19 28.97
C ALA A 100 5.87 -0.05 28.49
N CYS A 101 5.00 0.50 29.34
CA CYS A 101 3.59 0.72 28.99
C CYS A 101 3.42 1.73 27.84
N LEU A 102 4.22 2.80 27.82
CA LEU A 102 4.22 3.77 26.72
C LEU A 102 4.64 3.14 25.39
N THR A 103 5.72 2.35 25.38
CA THR A 103 6.14 1.62 24.18
C THR A 103 5.10 0.62 23.70
N ALA A 104 4.47 -0.13 24.61
CA ALA A 104 3.39 -1.04 24.28
C ALA A 104 2.20 -0.30 23.64
N PHE A 105 1.80 0.85 24.20
CA PHE A 105 0.72 1.68 23.65
C PHE A 105 1.03 2.16 22.22
N ILE A 106 2.25 2.65 21.97
CA ILE A 106 2.67 3.11 20.64
C ILE A 106 2.65 1.95 19.63
N VAL A 107 3.23 0.80 19.98
CA VAL A 107 3.28 -0.38 19.09
C VAL A 107 1.88 -0.88 18.76
N LEU A 108 1.00 -0.94 19.75
CA LEU A 108 -0.37 -1.39 19.56
C LEU A 108 -1.18 -0.40 18.70
N GLY A 109 -0.97 0.91 18.90
CA GLY A 109 -1.55 1.96 18.07
C GLY A 109 -1.11 1.90 16.60
N VAL A 110 0.18 1.68 16.34
CA VAL A 110 0.72 1.49 14.99
C VAL A 110 0.13 0.24 14.35
N THR A 111 0.08 -0.87 15.09
CA THR A 111 -0.47 -2.15 14.61
C THR A 111 -1.95 -2.01 14.24
N LEU A 112 -2.74 -1.35 15.09
CA LEU A 112 -4.15 -1.02 14.81
C LEU A 112 -4.28 -0.21 13.52
N ARG A 113 -3.46 0.84 13.37
CA ARG A 113 -3.50 1.69 12.17
C ARG A 113 -3.16 0.91 10.90
N VAL A 114 -2.06 0.16 10.89
CA VAL A 114 -1.67 -0.67 9.74
C VAL A 114 -2.78 -1.65 9.38
N ARG A 115 -3.39 -2.29 10.38
CA ARG A 115 -4.46 -3.26 10.17
C ARG A 115 -5.75 -2.63 9.63
N THR A 116 -6.12 -1.44 10.11
CA THR A 116 -7.28 -0.69 9.58
C THR A 116 -7.07 -0.30 8.12
N VAL A 117 -5.88 0.17 7.75
CA VAL A 117 -5.53 0.56 6.38
C VAL A 117 -5.48 -0.66 5.44
N ASN A 118 -4.93 -1.78 5.93
CA ASN A 118 -4.87 -3.01 5.14
C ASN A 118 -6.27 -3.55 4.81
N ARG A 119 -7.25 -3.35 5.70
CA ARG A 119 -8.63 -3.80 5.49
C ARG A 119 -9.40 -2.94 4.51
N SER A 120 -9.27 -1.61 4.58
CA SER A 120 -9.89 -0.75 3.57
C SER A 120 -9.38 -1.13 2.18
N SER A 121 -8.07 -1.39 2.06
CA SER A 121 -7.49 -1.84 0.78
C SER A 121 -8.06 -3.18 0.29
N ALA A 122 -8.44 -4.11 1.18
CA ALA A 122 -9.06 -5.37 0.78
C ALA A 122 -10.48 -5.16 0.23
N HIS A 123 -11.27 -4.28 0.85
CA HIS A 123 -12.61 -3.95 0.36
C HIS A 123 -12.56 -3.14 -0.94
N ASP A 124 -11.66 -2.15 -1.03
CA ASP A 124 -11.45 -1.37 -2.25
C ASP A 124 -11.08 -2.26 -3.45
N LYS A 125 -10.33 -3.34 -3.22
CA LYS A 125 -10.03 -4.34 -4.25
C LYS A 125 -11.27 -5.07 -4.73
N VAL A 126 -12.12 -5.55 -3.82
CA VAL A 126 -13.36 -6.25 -4.18
C VAL A 126 -14.29 -5.32 -4.96
N VAL A 127 -14.53 -4.11 -4.47
CA VAL A 127 -15.38 -3.12 -5.15
C VAL A 127 -14.83 -2.83 -6.55
N SER A 128 -13.52 -2.58 -6.66
CA SER A 128 -12.90 -2.31 -7.96
C SER A 128 -12.97 -3.51 -8.90
N ASP A 129 -12.80 -4.74 -8.41
CA ASP A 129 -12.86 -5.96 -9.23
C ASP A 129 -14.28 -6.19 -9.77
N GLU A 130 -15.30 -5.94 -8.96
CA GLU A 130 -16.69 -6.06 -9.36
C GLU A 130 -17.10 -4.96 -10.35
N GLU A 131 -16.73 -3.71 -10.11
CA GLU A 131 -16.96 -2.61 -11.07
C GLU A 131 -16.33 -2.90 -12.43
N PHE A 132 -15.14 -3.49 -12.44
CA PHE A 132 -14.47 -3.89 -13.66
C PHE A 132 -15.17 -5.04 -14.37
N ASN A 133 -15.65 -6.06 -13.64
CA ASN A 133 -16.43 -7.15 -14.23
C ASN A 133 -17.71 -6.62 -14.89
N VAL A 134 -18.37 -5.64 -14.28
CA VAL A 134 -19.54 -4.95 -14.87
C VAL A 134 -19.15 -4.21 -16.14
N ARG A 135 -18.06 -3.42 -16.13
CA ARG A 135 -17.59 -2.71 -17.33
C ARG A 135 -17.20 -3.67 -18.46
N MET A 136 -16.55 -4.79 -18.13
CA MET A 136 -16.22 -5.82 -19.13
C MET A 136 -17.48 -6.45 -19.73
N ALA A 137 -18.52 -6.70 -18.93
CA ALA A 137 -19.80 -7.17 -19.43
C ALA A 137 -20.52 -6.12 -20.31
N GLU A 138 -20.32 -4.83 -20.06
CA GLU A 138 -20.82 -3.75 -20.92
C GLU A 138 -20.03 -3.67 -22.25
N LEU A 139 -18.72 -3.91 -22.21
CA LEU A 139 -17.81 -3.93 -23.36
C LEU A 139 -18.12 -5.04 -24.37
N ASP A 140 -18.59 -6.21 -23.91
CA ASP A 140 -19.02 -7.33 -24.78
C ASP A 140 -20.16 -6.97 -25.75
N TYR A 141 -20.86 -5.85 -25.52
CA TYR A 141 -21.95 -5.36 -26.37
C TYR A 141 -21.56 -4.18 -27.27
N ILE A 142 -20.33 -3.71 -27.21
CA ILE A 142 -19.80 -2.68 -28.12
C ILE A 142 -19.45 -3.36 -29.45
N PRO A 143 -19.73 -2.75 -30.62
CA PRO A 143 -19.33 -3.31 -31.91
C PRO A 143 -17.86 -3.75 -31.92
N GLU A 144 -17.60 -4.94 -32.48
CA GLU A 144 -16.32 -5.67 -32.46
C GLU A 144 -15.09 -4.82 -32.85
N THR A 145 -15.29 -3.75 -33.63
CA THR A 145 -14.21 -2.88 -34.11
C THR A 145 -13.59 -2.00 -33.02
N ASP A 146 -14.35 -1.60 -31.98
CA ASP A 146 -13.86 -0.66 -30.95
C ASP A 146 -13.67 -1.30 -29.57
N ALA A 147 -14.32 -2.45 -29.32
CA ALA A 147 -14.25 -3.19 -28.06
C ALA A 147 -12.81 -3.48 -27.56
N PRO A 148 -11.86 -3.99 -28.39
CA PRO A 148 -10.53 -4.35 -27.88
C PRO A 148 -9.68 -3.12 -27.49
N LEU A 149 -9.84 -2.00 -28.18
CA LEU A 149 -9.14 -0.76 -27.87
C LEU A 149 -9.64 -0.13 -26.56
N LEU A 150 -10.96 -0.13 -26.34
CA LEU A 150 -11.57 0.36 -25.11
C LEU A 150 -11.21 -0.53 -23.92
N ALA A 151 -11.27 -1.86 -24.07
CA ALA A 151 -10.86 -2.80 -23.04
C ALA A 151 -9.38 -2.64 -22.64
N ASN A 152 -8.48 -2.43 -23.62
CA ASN A 152 -7.06 -2.21 -23.34
C ASN A 152 -6.82 -0.89 -22.59
N ARG A 153 -7.48 0.21 -23.00
CA ARG A 153 -7.39 1.50 -22.28
C ARG A 153 -7.89 1.39 -20.85
N GLU A 154 -9.00 0.69 -20.64
CA GLU A 154 -9.58 0.46 -19.32
C GLU A 154 -8.62 -0.36 -18.42
N LEU A 155 -8.03 -1.42 -18.96
CA LEU A 155 -7.01 -2.21 -18.27
C LEU A 155 -5.78 -1.38 -17.88
N LEU A 156 -5.27 -0.53 -18.80
CA LEU A 156 -4.14 0.36 -18.53
C LEU A 156 -4.47 1.39 -17.45
N GLN A 157 -5.66 2.00 -17.52
CA GLN A 157 -6.11 2.97 -16.53
C GLN A 157 -6.26 2.32 -15.15
N ARG A 158 -6.79 1.10 -15.09
CA ARG A 158 -6.93 0.33 -13.85
C ARG A 158 -5.59 -0.09 -13.26
N TYR A 159 -4.64 -0.49 -14.09
CA TYR A 159 -3.30 -0.75 -13.62
C TYR A 159 -2.64 0.52 -13.06
N HIS A 160 -2.86 1.67 -13.70
CA HIS A 160 -2.34 2.94 -13.22
C HIS A 160 -2.93 3.33 -11.85
N THR A 161 -4.24 3.20 -11.66
CA THR A 161 -4.88 3.50 -10.37
C THR A 161 -4.46 2.53 -9.28
N LEU A 162 -4.34 1.23 -9.57
CA LEU A 162 -3.86 0.23 -8.61
C LEU A 162 -2.42 0.52 -8.18
N SER A 163 -1.53 0.78 -9.13
CA SER A 163 -0.11 1.05 -8.83
C SER A 163 0.08 2.35 -8.04
N THR A 164 -0.63 3.43 -8.39
CA THR A 164 -0.56 4.71 -7.69
C THR A 164 -1.22 4.67 -6.31
N GLY A 165 -2.35 3.98 -6.18
CA GLY A 165 -3.05 3.77 -4.91
C GLY A 165 -2.20 2.99 -3.89
N GLN A 166 -1.60 1.88 -4.33
CA GLN A 166 -0.69 1.10 -3.50
C GLN A 166 0.54 1.92 -3.08
N ALA A 167 1.14 2.66 -4.01
CA ALA A 167 2.31 3.50 -3.71
C ALA A 167 1.99 4.60 -2.69
N SER A 168 0.86 5.30 -2.82
CA SER A 168 0.48 6.37 -1.89
C SER A 168 0.19 5.84 -0.47
N THR A 169 -0.45 4.67 -0.37
CA THR A 169 -0.76 4.04 0.91
C THR A 169 0.51 3.55 1.60
N ALA A 170 1.40 2.87 0.86
CA ALA A 170 2.70 2.45 1.36
C ALA A 170 3.55 3.64 1.82
N PHE A 171 3.53 4.75 1.06
CA PHE A 171 4.25 5.97 1.43
C PHE A 171 3.74 6.56 2.75
N ARG A 172 2.41 6.65 2.94
CA ARG A 172 1.83 7.14 4.20
C ARG A 172 2.25 6.26 5.38
N VAL A 173 2.15 4.94 5.25
CA VAL A 173 2.57 4.01 6.31
C VAL A 173 4.08 4.15 6.58
N ALA A 174 4.90 4.28 5.55
CA ALA A 174 6.34 4.48 5.70
C ALA A 174 6.68 5.78 6.45
N VAL A 175 6.02 6.90 6.11
CA VAL A 175 6.20 8.18 6.81
C VAL A 175 5.82 8.07 8.29
N TRP A 176 4.72 7.37 8.61
CA TRP A 176 4.33 7.13 9.99
C TRP A 176 5.36 6.29 10.75
N VAL A 177 5.81 5.17 10.16
CA VAL A 177 6.81 4.29 10.76
C VAL A 177 8.13 5.04 10.97
N MET A 178 8.60 5.79 9.97
CA MET A 178 9.81 6.63 10.09
C MET A 178 9.65 7.70 11.18
N GLY A 179 8.48 8.34 11.26
CA GLY A 179 8.18 9.32 12.31
C GLY A 179 8.21 8.69 13.70
N THR A 180 7.58 7.53 13.88
CA THR A 180 7.60 6.79 15.16
C THR A 180 9.00 6.33 15.54
N ALA A 181 9.77 5.78 14.59
CA ALA A 181 11.15 5.37 14.84
C ALA A 181 12.04 6.54 15.24
N THR A 182 11.91 7.68 14.53
CA THR A 182 12.63 8.92 14.86
C THR A 182 12.28 9.43 16.25
N ALA A 183 10.99 9.48 16.59
CA ALA A 183 10.53 9.88 17.91
C ALA A 183 11.08 8.97 19.02
N LEU A 184 11.17 7.65 18.76
CA LEU A 184 11.69 6.68 19.71
C LEU A 184 13.21 6.84 19.93
N VAL A 185 13.97 7.12 18.87
CA VAL A 185 15.41 7.42 18.97
C VAL A 185 15.66 8.72 19.75
N ILE A 186 14.92 9.79 19.44
CA ILE A 186 15.03 11.07 20.16
C ILE A 186 14.65 10.88 21.64
N GLY A 187 13.54 10.18 21.91
CA GLY A 187 13.12 9.87 23.27
C GLY A 187 14.16 9.06 24.05
N GLY A 188 14.75 8.04 23.43
CA GLY A 188 15.82 7.24 24.01
C GLY A 188 17.08 8.06 24.31
N ALA A 189 17.49 8.93 23.40
CA ALA A 189 18.65 9.81 23.60
C ALA A 189 18.43 10.81 24.75
N VAL A 190 17.25 11.42 24.85
CA VAL A 190 16.89 12.30 25.97
C VAL A 190 16.85 11.53 27.29
N ALA A 191 16.25 10.33 27.30
CA ALA A 191 16.22 9.47 28.48
C ALA A 191 17.64 9.08 28.94
N ALA A 192 18.52 8.74 28.01
CA ALA A 192 19.93 8.42 28.31
C ALA A 192 20.67 9.63 28.89
N ALA A 193 20.43 10.84 28.37
CA ALA A 193 21.06 12.07 28.87
C ALA A 193 20.58 12.45 30.29
N LEU A 194 19.35 12.09 30.65
CA LEU A 194 18.79 12.34 31.98
C LEU A 194 19.05 11.21 32.99
N ALA A 195 19.65 10.09 32.54
CA ALA A 195 19.94 8.96 33.41
C ALA A 195 21.02 9.32 34.44
N ARG A 196 20.74 9.08 35.72
CA ARG A 196 21.67 9.37 36.82
C ARG A 196 22.74 8.29 37.02
N THR A 197 22.52 7.10 36.45
CA THR A 197 23.37 5.92 36.62
C THR A 197 24.08 5.57 35.32
N THR A 198 25.39 5.34 35.39
CA THR A 198 26.23 4.99 34.24
C THR A 198 25.77 3.68 33.57
N THR A 199 25.38 2.68 34.34
CA THR A 199 24.86 1.41 33.82
C THR A 199 23.62 1.62 32.93
N THR A 200 22.69 2.47 33.35
CA THR A 200 21.46 2.76 32.61
C THR A 200 21.74 3.59 31.34
N ALA A 201 22.70 4.51 31.42
CA ALA A 201 23.12 5.28 30.26
C ALA A 201 23.75 4.38 29.17
N VAL A 202 24.61 3.43 29.57
CA VAL A 202 25.28 2.50 28.64
C VAL A 202 24.30 1.54 27.99
N THR A 203 23.34 0.99 28.75
CA THR A 203 22.33 0.08 28.19
C THR A 203 21.39 0.81 27.22
N LEU A 204 20.93 2.02 27.57
CA LEU A 204 20.11 2.84 26.67
C LEU A 204 20.88 3.22 25.41
N ALA A 205 22.14 3.65 25.53
CA ALA A 205 22.97 3.98 24.37
C ALA A 205 23.16 2.79 23.43
N SER A 206 23.42 1.59 23.99
CA SER A 206 23.59 0.36 23.20
C SER A 206 22.29 -0.04 22.49
N LEU A 207 21.15 0.08 23.18
CA LEU A 207 19.84 -0.21 22.61
C LEU A 207 19.48 0.78 21.50
N THR A 208 19.71 2.08 21.71
CA THR A 208 19.47 3.11 20.69
C THR A 208 20.36 2.91 19.47
N ALA A 209 21.63 2.54 19.66
CA ALA A 209 22.55 2.22 18.57
C ALA A 209 22.06 1.00 17.77
N PHE A 210 21.61 -0.06 18.45
CA PHE A 210 21.06 -1.26 17.82
C PHE A 210 19.79 -0.95 17.00
N ILE A 211 18.83 -0.21 17.56
CA ILE A 211 17.60 0.19 16.87
C ILE A 211 17.92 1.05 15.65
N SER A 212 18.89 1.97 15.77
CA SER A 212 19.32 2.81 14.65
C SER A 212 19.96 1.99 13.53
N ALA A 213 20.82 1.03 13.86
CA ALA A 213 21.43 0.12 12.89
C ALA A 213 20.37 -0.74 12.18
N LEU A 214 19.41 -1.29 12.93
CA LEU A 214 18.30 -2.06 12.39
C LEU A 214 17.43 -1.21 11.45
N GLY A 215 17.12 0.03 11.82
CA GLY A 215 16.39 0.97 10.98
C GLY A 215 17.11 1.27 9.66
N GLY A 216 18.43 1.46 9.72
CA GLY A 216 19.27 1.61 8.53
C GLY A 216 19.23 0.38 7.61
N TYR A 217 19.37 -0.82 8.19
CA TYR A 217 19.27 -2.08 7.44
C TYR A 217 17.92 -2.23 6.75
N VAL A 218 16.81 -2.07 7.48
CA VAL A 218 15.46 -2.19 6.93
C VAL A 218 15.23 -1.16 5.81
N SER A 219 15.66 0.09 6.01
CA SER A 219 15.56 1.13 4.97
C SER A 219 16.33 0.76 3.71
N SER A 220 17.55 0.24 3.85
CA SER A 220 18.37 -0.19 2.71
C SER A 220 17.73 -1.34 1.93
N THR A 221 17.18 -2.32 2.63
CA THR A 221 16.49 -3.48 2.02
C THR A 221 15.22 -3.04 1.30
N LEU A 222 14.40 -2.19 1.91
CA LEU A 222 13.18 -1.67 1.27
C LEU A 222 13.51 -0.88 0.01
N LEU A 223 14.58 -0.07 0.04
CA LEU A 223 15.00 0.70 -1.13
C LEU A 223 15.53 -0.21 -2.25
N ALA A 224 16.22 -1.29 -1.91
CA ALA A 224 16.67 -2.30 -2.86
C ALA A 224 15.48 -3.02 -3.51
N THR A 225 14.53 -3.51 -2.70
CA THR A 225 13.30 -4.16 -3.20
C THR A 225 12.48 -3.20 -4.06
N TYR A 226 12.33 -1.94 -3.66
CA TYR A 226 11.63 -0.93 -4.44
C TYR A 226 12.25 -0.74 -5.84
N ARG A 227 13.59 -0.66 -5.92
CA ARG A 227 14.28 -0.56 -7.22
C ARG A 227 14.01 -1.76 -8.11
N VAL A 228 14.05 -2.97 -7.56
CA VAL A 228 13.74 -4.20 -8.32
C VAL A 228 12.29 -4.19 -8.80
N SER A 229 11.33 -3.84 -7.94
CA SER A 229 9.92 -3.77 -8.32
C SER A 229 9.64 -2.70 -9.37
N VAL A 230 10.30 -1.53 -9.30
CA VAL A 230 10.19 -0.48 -10.33
C VAL A 230 10.77 -0.95 -11.66
N GLU A 231 11.90 -1.65 -11.63
CA GLU A 231 12.51 -2.19 -12.85
C GLU A 231 11.63 -3.28 -13.48
N GLN A 232 11.08 -4.18 -12.67
CA GLN A 232 10.10 -5.17 -13.11
C GLN A 232 8.85 -4.49 -13.69
N ALA A 233 8.30 -3.48 -13.01
CA ALA A 233 7.15 -2.73 -13.52
C ALA A 233 7.47 -2.09 -14.87
N ARG A 234 8.63 -1.41 -15.01
CA ARG A 234 9.09 -0.85 -16.28
C ARG A 234 9.20 -1.90 -17.38
N HIS A 235 9.70 -3.08 -17.05
CA HIS A 235 9.79 -4.20 -17.99
C HIS A 235 8.39 -4.63 -18.45
N TYR A 236 7.48 -4.91 -17.51
CA TYR A 236 6.10 -5.30 -17.80
C TYR A 236 5.31 -4.24 -18.57
N PHE A 237 5.62 -2.94 -18.41
CA PHE A 237 4.93 -1.88 -19.14
C PHE A 237 5.36 -1.74 -20.60
N ARG A 238 6.53 -2.26 -20.99
CA ARG A 238 7.01 -2.14 -22.39
C ARG A 238 6.16 -2.95 -23.36
N GLU A 239 5.68 -4.11 -22.93
CA GLU A 239 4.95 -5.07 -23.77
C GLU A 239 3.54 -4.58 -24.17
N PRO A 240 2.64 -4.14 -23.26
CA PRO A 240 1.33 -3.63 -23.64
C PRO A 240 1.40 -2.29 -24.38
N LEU A 241 2.42 -1.46 -24.11
CA LEU A 241 2.64 -0.22 -24.88
C LEU A 241 2.88 -0.51 -26.36
N ALA A 242 3.70 -1.51 -26.67
CA ALA A 242 3.94 -1.94 -28.05
C ALA A 242 2.64 -2.39 -28.73
N GLY A 243 1.82 -3.18 -28.05
CA GLY A 243 0.50 -3.59 -28.55
C GLY A 243 -0.46 -2.42 -28.78
N GLY A 244 -0.48 -1.44 -27.88
CA GLY A 244 -1.27 -0.22 -28.03
C GLY A 244 -0.86 0.62 -29.25
N TYR A 245 0.44 0.76 -29.51
CA TYR A 245 0.94 1.44 -30.70
C TYR A 245 0.59 0.70 -31.99
N LEU A 246 0.61 -0.63 -31.98
CA LEU A 246 0.25 -1.44 -33.14
C LEU A 246 -1.24 -1.31 -33.48
N LEU A 247 -2.13 -1.41 -32.49
CA LEU A 247 -3.57 -1.19 -32.70
C LEU A 247 -3.88 0.24 -33.14
N ALA A 248 -3.20 1.24 -32.58
CA ALA A 248 -3.35 2.63 -33.02
C ALA A 248 -2.88 2.84 -34.46
N ALA A 249 -1.78 2.17 -34.85
CA ALA A 249 -1.25 2.21 -36.21
C ALA A 249 -2.15 1.47 -37.21
N GLU A 250 -2.74 0.34 -36.81
CA GLU A 250 -3.75 -0.37 -37.59
C GLU A 250 -4.99 0.50 -37.82
N HIS A 251 -5.48 1.16 -36.76
CA HIS A 251 -6.62 2.06 -36.86
C HIS A 251 -6.31 3.26 -37.77
N LEU A 252 -5.11 3.83 -37.67
CA LEU A 252 -4.67 4.91 -38.57
C LEU A 252 -4.51 4.42 -40.01
N ALA A 253 -4.05 3.20 -40.23
CA ALA A 253 -3.99 2.61 -41.57
C ALA A 253 -5.38 2.36 -42.16
N ALA A 254 -6.36 2.02 -41.32
CA ALA A 254 -7.74 1.80 -41.73
C ALA A 254 -8.44 3.08 -42.24
N THR A 255 -7.94 4.28 -41.93
CA THR A 255 -8.49 5.55 -42.44
C THR A 255 -7.87 5.99 -43.77
N LEU A 256 -6.79 5.34 -44.22
CA LEU A 256 -6.12 5.63 -45.51
C LEU A 256 -6.82 4.92 -46.68
N ASP A 257 -6.72 5.49 -47.87
CA ASP A 257 -7.20 4.91 -49.12
C ASP A 257 -6.47 3.59 -49.46
N ALA A 258 -7.13 2.69 -50.18
CA ALA A 258 -6.66 1.33 -50.47
C ALA A 258 -5.19 1.20 -50.96
N PRO A 259 -4.68 2.02 -51.90
CA PRO A 259 -3.28 1.91 -52.34
C PRO A 259 -2.27 2.39 -51.29
N GLU A 260 -2.63 3.38 -50.47
CA GLU A 260 -1.75 3.93 -49.43
C GLU A 260 -1.73 3.05 -48.17
N ARG A 261 -2.87 2.41 -47.88
CA ARG A 261 -3.06 1.50 -46.74
C ARG A 261 -2.04 0.36 -46.74
N ALA A 262 -1.89 -0.36 -47.85
CA ALA A 262 -0.96 -1.49 -47.92
C ALA A 262 0.50 -1.07 -47.65
N THR A 263 0.89 0.10 -48.17
CA THR A 263 2.23 0.67 -47.98
C THR A 263 2.44 1.12 -46.52
N ALA A 264 1.44 1.75 -45.91
CA ALA A 264 1.50 2.18 -44.51
C ALA A 264 1.57 0.99 -43.54
N LEU A 265 0.73 -0.03 -43.75
CA LEU A 265 0.70 -1.24 -42.93
C LEU A 265 2.02 -2.02 -43.00
N GLY A 266 2.62 -2.12 -44.19
CA GLY A 266 3.95 -2.72 -44.36
C GLY A 266 5.03 -2.04 -43.51
N ARG A 267 5.06 -0.69 -43.49
CA ARG A 267 6.01 0.07 -42.67
C ARG A 267 5.79 -0.11 -41.17
N VAL A 268 4.53 -0.23 -40.74
CA VAL A 268 4.17 -0.46 -39.33
C VAL A 268 4.65 -1.86 -38.89
N VAL A 269 4.39 -2.88 -39.72
CA VAL A 269 4.84 -4.26 -39.45
C VAL A 269 6.37 -4.34 -39.43
N ASP A 270 7.05 -3.74 -40.40
CA ASP A 270 8.51 -3.71 -40.44
C ASP A 270 9.11 -3.00 -39.22
N GLY A 271 8.54 -1.84 -38.85
CA GLY A 271 8.93 -1.11 -37.64
C GLY A 271 8.70 -1.92 -36.36
N PHE A 272 7.62 -2.70 -36.30
CA PHE A 272 7.32 -3.56 -35.16
C PHE A 272 8.26 -4.77 -35.06
N ILE A 273 8.57 -5.44 -36.18
CA ILE A 273 9.56 -6.52 -36.23
C ILE A 273 10.93 -5.99 -35.81
N GLN A 274 11.30 -4.80 -36.29
CA GLN A 274 12.56 -4.17 -35.92
C GLN A 274 12.58 -3.74 -34.44
N ALA A 275 11.46 -3.29 -33.87
CA ALA A 275 11.36 -2.99 -32.45
C ALA A 275 11.45 -4.27 -31.59
N ALA A 276 10.73 -5.33 -31.97
CA ALA A 276 10.71 -6.61 -31.27
C ALA A 276 12.09 -7.29 -31.25
N THR A 277 12.84 -7.19 -32.35
CA THR A 277 14.21 -7.73 -32.43
C THR A 277 15.24 -6.90 -31.64
N ASN A 278 14.94 -5.64 -31.31
CA ASN A 278 15.83 -4.76 -30.55
C ASN A 278 15.50 -4.68 -29.05
N VAL A 279 14.55 -5.46 -28.52
CA VAL A 279 14.23 -5.47 -27.08
C VAL A 279 15.40 -6.08 -26.29
N PRO A 280 16.15 -5.29 -25.49
CA PRO A 280 17.26 -5.81 -24.71
C PRO A 280 16.70 -6.64 -23.54
N GLY A 281 16.96 -7.95 -23.52
CA GLY A 281 16.56 -8.84 -22.43
C GLY A 281 16.19 -10.26 -22.86
N ALA A 282 15.60 -10.45 -24.04
CA ALA A 282 15.17 -11.78 -24.50
C ALA A 282 16.33 -12.79 -24.68
N ALA A 283 17.56 -12.31 -24.84
CA ALA A 283 18.75 -13.14 -25.00
C ALA A 283 19.54 -13.40 -23.69
N GLN A 284 19.31 -12.65 -22.61
CA GLN A 284 20.10 -12.77 -21.37
C GLN A 284 19.53 -13.78 -20.37
N ASP A 285 18.23 -14.06 -20.37
CA ASP A 285 17.60 -15.05 -19.47
C ASP A 285 17.75 -16.52 -19.94
N SER A 286 18.39 -16.75 -21.09
CA SER A 286 18.70 -18.11 -21.58
C SER A 286 20.09 -18.60 -21.17
N ALA A 287 20.84 -17.83 -20.37
CA ALA A 287 22.09 -18.32 -19.80
C ALA A 287 21.75 -19.41 -18.76
N PRO A 288 22.24 -20.65 -18.91
CA PRO A 288 21.97 -21.72 -17.97
C PRO A 288 22.48 -21.26 -16.60
N SER A 289 21.58 -21.26 -15.62
CA SER A 289 21.89 -21.02 -14.22
C SER A 289 23.13 -21.84 -13.85
N GLU A 290 24.28 -21.18 -13.68
CA GLU A 290 25.45 -21.81 -13.09
C GLU A 290 25.03 -22.33 -11.72
N GLU A 291 24.92 -23.65 -11.65
CA GLU A 291 24.73 -24.42 -10.44
C GLU A 291 25.75 -23.95 -9.39
N PRO A 292 25.33 -23.50 -8.21
CA PRO A 292 26.26 -22.94 -7.23
C PRO A 292 27.28 -24.02 -6.81
N PRO A 293 28.59 -23.79 -7.02
CA PRO A 293 29.61 -24.75 -6.67
C PRO A 293 29.81 -24.72 -5.15
N GLY A 294 29.21 -25.65 -4.40
CA GLY A 294 29.51 -25.74 -2.97
C GLY A 294 28.62 -26.58 -2.04
N ALA A 295 27.73 -27.46 -2.53
CA ALA A 295 26.85 -28.26 -1.65
C ALA A 295 27.27 -29.74 -1.50
N THR A 296 28.52 -30.09 -1.81
CA THR A 296 29.05 -31.45 -1.63
C THR A 296 30.38 -31.41 -0.89
N SER A 297 30.35 -31.41 0.44
CA SER A 297 31.41 -31.95 1.33
C SER A 297 31.12 -31.63 2.81
N ALA A 298 30.25 -32.38 3.46
CA ALA A 298 30.20 -32.48 4.94
C ALA A 298 29.38 -33.69 5.39
N LEU A 299 29.83 -34.91 5.04
CA LEU A 299 29.39 -36.16 5.68
C LEU A 299 30.47 -37.23 5.43
N SER A 300 31.55 -37.12 6.21
CA SER A 300 32.51 -38.19 6.49
C SER A 300 33.20 -37.89 7.80
#